data_AF-A0A2K1KU00-F1
#
_entry.id   AF-A0A2K1KU00-F1
#
_cell.length_a   1.000
_cell.length_b   1.000
_cell.length_c   1.000
_cell.angle_alpha   90.00
_cell.angle_beta   90.00
_cell.angle_gamma   90.00
#
_symmetry.space_group_name_H-M   'P 1'
#
loop_
_entity.id
_entity.type
_entity.pdbx_description
1 polymer ?
#
loop_
_entity_poly.entity_id
_entity_poly.type
_entity_poly.pdbx_seq_one_letter_code
_entity_poly.pdbx_strand_id
1 'polypeptide(L)'
;MLASTIIAKKLASCVVGFGQDAIGGRDGSIYEVSDNGDDLVNPKPKTLRSRATRNKIIHVMLLGSSSKDEMDKNMCVTIACNKFGPYLIQRISRYGINHIINNDYSNGWIKYAISGSEGLTILSEGNYFKPKKFKEITRHFNDKN
;
A
#
# COMPACT_ATOMS: atom_id res chain seq x y z
N MET A 1 20.66 22.92 -6.24
CA MET A 1 20.37 21.53 -6.70
C MET A 1 20.81 20.47 -5.68
N LEU A 2 22.04 20.54 -5.12
CA LEU A 2 22.58 19.58 -4.13
C LEU A 2 21.72 19.33 -2.87
N ALA A 3 21.14 20.38 -2.26
CA ALA A 3 20.35 20.24 -1.04
C ALA A 3 19.06 19.42 -1.22
N SER A 4 18.39 19.55 -2.38
CA SER A 4 17.17 18.79 -2.69
C SER A 4 17.46 17.29 -2.86
N THR A 5 18.58 16.95 -3.49
CA THR A 5 19.03 15.56 -3.68
C THR A 5 19.35 14.86 -2.35
N ILE A 6 19.95 15.56 -1.39
CA ILE A 6 20.26 15.02 -0.07
C ILE A 6 18.97 14.74 0.72
N ILE A 7 18.00 15.66 0.68
CA ILE A 7 16.72 15.50 1.39
C ILE A 7 15.92 14.33 0.81
N ALA A 8 15.86 14.20 -0.52
CA ALA A 8 15.13 13.11 -1.17
C ALA A 8 15.67 11.72 -0.77
N LYS A 9 16.98 11.57 -0.61
CA LYS A 9 17.60 10.30 -0.18
C LYS A 9 17.40 10.02 1.31
N LYS A 10 17.32 11.05 2.16
CA LYS A 10 17.01 10.92 3.59
C LYS A 10 15.60 10.36 3.86
N LEU A 11 14.67 10.44 2.90
CA LEU A 11 13.34 9.83 3.04
C LEU A 11 13.41 8.32 3.28
N ALA A 12 14.39 7.63 2.70
CA ALA A 12 14.56 6.19 2.86
C ALA A 12 14.98 5.78 4.30
N SER A 13 15.48 6.69 5.12
CA SER A 13 15.77 6.42 6.54
C SER A 13 14.60 6.70 7.48
N CYS A 14 13.47 7.19 6.97
CA CYS A 14 12.30 7.57 7.77
C CYS A 14 11.20 6.50 7.76
N VAL A 15 11.45 5.33 7.15
CA VAL A 15 10.45 4.26 7.06
C VAL A 15 10.27 3.61 8.43
N VAL A 16 9.03 3.27 8.76
CA VAL A 16 8.64 2.65 10.04
C VAL A 16 7.77 1.41 9.79
N GLY A 17 7.59 0.60 10.84
CA GLY A 17 6.78 -0.63 10.78
C GLY A 17 7.53 -1.79 10.11
N PHE A 18 6.78 -2.77 9.60
CA PHE A 18 7.38 -3.99 9.03
C PHE A 18 8.26 -3.73 7.78
N GLY A 19 8.11 -2.57 7.14
CA GLY A 19 8.92 -2.16 5.99
C GLY A 19 10.13 -1.28 6.34
N GLN A 20 10.49 -1.12 7.61
CA GLN A 20 11.54 -0.17 8.05
C GLN A 20 12.90 -0.35 7.34
N ASP A 21 13.21 -1.56 6.89
CA ASP A 21 14.46 -1.87 6.19
C ASP A 21 14.44 -1.51 4.68
N ALA A 22 13.32 -0.97 4.17
CA ALA A 22 13.17 -0.60 2.77
C ALA A 22 14.06 0.61 2.40
N ILE A 23 15.12 0.36 1.64
CA ILE A 23 16.04 1.40 1.16
C ILE A 23 15.61 2.07 -0.15
N GLY A 24 14.70 1.45 -0.91
CA GLY A 24 14.23 1.93 -2.21
C GLY A 24 15.38 2.30 -3.16
N GLY A 25 15.35 3.51 -3.72
CA GLY A 25 16.38 4.05 -4.61
C GLY A 25 17.48 4.88 -3.93
N ARG A 26 17.60 4.83 -2.60
CA ARG A 26 18.50 5.72 -1.80
C ARG A 26 19.92 5.80 -2.37
N ASP A 27 20.48 4.65 -2.69
CA ASP A 27 21.88 4.53 -3.13
C ASP A 27 22.01 4.59 -4.67
N GLY A 28 20.88 4.69 -5.38
CA GLY A 28 20.83 4.85 -6.83
C GLY A 28 21.08 6.28 -7.32
N SER A 29 21.28 6.41 -8.64
CA SER A 29 21.29 7.71 -9.32
C SER A 29 19.85 8.25 -9.45
N ILE A 30 19.72 9.58 -9.38
CA ILE A 30 18.45 10.26 -9.68
C ILE A 30 18.16 10.09 -11.17
N TYR A 31 16.92 9.75 -11.48
CA TYR A 31 16.42 9.67 -12.84
C TYR A 31 15.34 10.74 -13.06
N GLU A 32 15.57 11.60 -14.03
CA GLU A 32 14.62 12.65 -14.40
C GLU A 32 13.67 12.14 -15.48
N VAL A 33 12.37 12.25 -15.21
CA VAL A 33 11.32 11.95 -16.17
C VAL A 33 10.92 13.28 -16.83
N SER A 34 11.18 13.39 -18.13
CA SER A 34 10.87 14.60 -18.91
C SER A 34 9.98 14.31 -20.12
N ASP A 35 9.54 13.06 -20.29
CA ASP A 35 8.66 12.61 -21.36
C ASP A 35 7.43 11.94 -20.72
N ASN A 36 6.24 12.37 -21.11
CA ASN A 36 4.96 11.86 -20.64
C ASN A 36 4.43 10.68 -21.47
N GLY A 37 5.16 10.24 -22.51
CA GLY A 37 4.83 9.08 -23.31
C GLY A 37 4.88 7.77 -22.51
N ASP A 38 4.03 6.82 -22.90
CA ASP A 38 3.93 5.51 -22.25
C ASP A 38 3.87 4.39 -23.30
N ASP A 39 5.00 3.71 -23.53
CA ASP A 39 5.08 2.55 -24.42
C ASP A 39 5.30 1.28 -23.59
N LEU A 40 4.29 0.40 -23.60
CA LEU A 40 4.26 -0.84 -22.83
C LEU A 40 5.37 -1.83 -23.24
N VAL A 41 5.78 -1.81 -24.50
CA VAL A 41 6.69 -2.79 -25.10
C VAL A 41 8.11 -2.21 -25.14
N ASN A 42 8.23 -0.96 -25.57
CA ASN A 42 9.50 -0.27 -25.79
C ASN A 42 9.54 1.08 -25.07
N PRO A 43 9.60 1.10 -23.73
CA PRO A 43 9.56 2.34 -22.98
C PRO A 43 10.79 3.21 -23.28
N LYS A 44 10.55 4.40 -23.84
CA LYS A 44 11.62 5.34 -24.23
C LYS A 44 12.36 5.88 -23.00
N PRO A 45 13.67 6.18 -23.10
CA PRO A 45 14.36 6.94 -22.06
C PRO A 45 13.64 8.25 -21.75
N LYS A 46 13.77 8.72 -20.51
CA LYS A 46 13.08 9.86 -19.90
C LYS A 46 11.57 9.71 -19.69
N THR A 47 11.00 8.52 -19.94
CA THR A 47 9.63 8.18 -19.53
C THR A 47 9.61 7.52 -18.14
N LEU A 48 8.49 7.59 -17.42
CA LEU A 48 8.35 6.94 -16.11
C LEU A 48 8.52 5.41 -16.21
N ARG A 49 7.90 4.80 -17.23
CA ARG A 49 7.94 3.34 -17.42
C ARG A 49 9.35 2.82 -17.61
N SER A 50 10.19 3.51 -18.40
CA SER A 50 11.58 3.07 -18.65
C SER A 50 12.39 2.81 -17.37
N ARG A 51 12.09 3.54 -16.29
CA ARG A 51 12.78 3.39 -15.00
C ARG A 51 12.00 2.54 -14.00
N ALA A 52 10.67 2.57 -14.04
CA ALA A 52 9.80 1.84 -13.14
C ALA A 52 9.69 0.34 -13.49
N THR A 53 9.77 -0.02 -14.77
CA THR A 53 9.72 -1.42 -15.21
C THR A 53 11.11 -2.03 -15.33
N ARG A 54 11.69 -2.37 -14.17
CA ARG A 54 12.53 -3.56 -14.05
C ARG A 54 11.68 -4.60 -13.32
N ASN A 55 11.15 -5.57 -14.07
CA ASN A 55 10.16 -6.60 -13.70
C ASN A 55 8.85 -6.11 -13.02
N LYS A 56 7.81 -6.03 -13.88
CA LYS A 56 6.32 -5.90 -13.71
C LYS A 56 5.76 -6.43 -12.36
N ILE A 57 4.64 -6.01 -11.75
CA ILE A 57 3.34 -5.36 -12.12
C ILE A 57 2.97 -4.36 -10.99
N ILE A 58 2.04 -3.43 -11.26
CA ILE A 58 1.48 -2.48 -10.28
C ILE A 58 0.01 -2.84 -9.96
N HIS A 59 -0.31 -3.05 -8.68
CA HIS A 59 -1.68 -3.01 -8.15
C HIS A 59 -1.69 -2.18 -6.86
N VAL A 60 -2.76 -1.39 -6.63
CA VAL A 60 -2.86 -0.37 -5.57
C VAL A 60 -3.19 -0.99 -4.18
N MET A 61 -2.54 -2.10 -3.82
CA MET A 61 -2.67 -2.92 -2.59
C MET A 61 -3.81 -3.97 -2.63
N LEU A 62 -3.57 -5.05 -3.39
CA LEU A 62 -4.10 -6.38 -3.06
C LEU A 62 -2.98 -7.12 -2.33
N LEU A 63 -3.24 -7.61 -1.12
CA LEU A 63 -2.26 -8.24 -0.24
C LEU A 63 -2.74 -9.66 0.06
N GLY A 64 -2.07 -10.63 -0.53
CA GLY A 64 -2.49 -12.03 -0.57
C GLY A 64 -3.53 -12.30 -1.65
N SER A 65 -3.14 -13.02 -2.71
CA SER A 65 -3.98 -13.19 -3.91
C SER A 65 -4.65 -14.55 -4.00
N SER A 66 -4.21 -15.55 -3.23
CA SER A 66 -4.70 -16.93 -3.33
C SER A 66 -4.69 -17.63 -1.98
N SER A 67 -5.75 -18.38 -1.66
CA SER A 67 -5.80 -19.23 -0.46
C SER A 67 -4.89 -20.46 -0.50
N LYS A 68 -4.25 -20.70 -1.63
CA LYS A 68 -3.27 -21.77 -1.80
C LYS A 68 -1.83 -21.30 -1.64
N ASP A 69 -1.61 -19.99 -1.54
CA ASP A 69 -0.26 -19.45 -1.40
C ASP A 69 0.11 -19.39 0.08
N GLU A 70 0.83 -20.42 0.54
CA GLU A 70 1.22 -20.52 1.94
C GLU A 70 2.23 -19.45 2.35
N MET A 71 2.93 -18.81 1.39
CA MET A 71 3.84 -17.71 1.70
C MET A 71 3.09 -16.48 2.19
N ASP A 72 1.84 -16.28 1.74
CA ASP A 72 0.98 -15.16 2.18
C ASP A 72 0.66 -15.25 3.68
N LYS A 73 0.79 -16.43 4.32
CA LYS A 73 0.63 -16.62 5.78
C LYS A 73 1.67 -15.86 6.59
N ASN A 74 2.87 -15.67 6.04
CA ASN A 74 3.97 -14.96 6.70
C ASN A 74 4.01 -13.47 6.35
N MET A 75 3.06 -12.98 5.55
CA MET A 75 3.01 -11.59 5.14
C MET A 75 2.77 -10.68 6.35
N CYS A 76 3.61 -9.65 6.50
CA CYS A 76 3.45 -8.63 7.53
C CYS A 76 3.41 -7.24 6.88
N VAL A 77 2.36 -6.47 7.14
CA VAL A 77 2.11 -5.18 6.47
C VAL A 77 1.81 -4.11 7.50
N THR A 78 2.44 -2.95 7.36
CA THR A 78 2.09 -1.74 8.12
C THR A 78 1.39 -0.75 7.21
N ILE A 79 0.16 -0.38 7.57
CA ILE A 79 -0.64 0.66 6.90
C ILE A 79 -0.72 1.83 7.87
N ALA A 80 0.06 2.89 7.65
CA ALA A 80 0.16 4.00 8.58
C ALA A 80 -0.05 5.37 7.93
N CYS A 81 -0.65 6.29 8.68
CA CYS A 81 -0.73 7.73 8.35
C CYS A 81 -1.41 8.06 7.01
N ASN A 82 -2.32 7.21 6.52
CA ASN A 82 -3.07 7.45 5.30
C ASN A 82 -4.39 8.17 5.56
N LYS A 83 -4.92 8.85 4.55
CA LYS A 83 -6.29 9.37 4.53
C LYS A 83 -7.16 8.59 3.54
N PHE A 84 -8.27 8.04 4.01
CA PHE A 84 -9.17 7.18 3.23
C PHE A 84 -10.57 7.76 3.07
N GLY A 85 -11.21 7.43 1.95
CA GLY A 85 -12.55 7.87 1.56
C GLY A 85 -12.55 9.04 0.56
N PRO A 86 -13.73 9.50 0.09
CA PRO A 86 -15.07 9.05 0.50
C PRO A 86 -15.55 7.78 -0.23
N TYR A 87 -14.91 7.42 -1.35
CA TYR A 87 -15.30 6.30 -2.20
C TYR A 87 -14.58 5.00 -1.85
N LEU A 88 -14.33 4.78 -0.56
CA LEU A 88 -13.74 3.53 -0.11
C LEU A 88 -14.79 2.42 -0.22
N ILE A 89 -14.69 1.60 -1.27
CA ILE A 89 -15.65 0.52 -1.55
C ILE A 89 -15.36 -0.71 -0.71
N GLN A 90 -14.13 -1.24 -0.79
CA GLN A 90 -13.64 -2.42 -0.08
C GLN A 90 -12.11 -2.53 -0.19
N ARG A 91 -11.44 -3.16 0.80
CA ARG A 91 -10.00 -3.47 0.75
C ARG A 91 -9.73 -4.81 1.40
N ILE A 92 -9.29 -5.77 0.61
CA ILE A 92 -9.15 -7.17 1.01
C ILE A 92 -7.67 -7.45 1.23
N SER A 93 -7.33 -7.88 2.43
CA SER A 93 -6.08 -8.61 2.70
C SER A 93 -6.45 -10.03 3.10
N ARG A 94 -5.67 -11.00 2.63
CA ARG A 94 -5.84 -12.43 2.95
C ARG A 94 -4.58 -12.88 3.67
N TYR A 95 -4.75 -13.64 4.76
CA TYR A 95 -3.65 -14.13 5.61
C TYR A 95 -2.72 -13.03 6.16
N GLY A 96 -1.73 -13.42 6.98
CA GLY A 96 -0.70 -12.54 7.49
C GLY A 96 -1.12 -11.63 8.64
N ILE A 97 -0.31 -10.62 8.92
CA ILE A 97 -0.52 -9.61 9.95
C ILE A 97 -0.58 -8.23 9.32
N ASN A 98 -1.69 -7.53 9.53
CA ASN A 98 -1.86 -6.14 9.12
C ASN A 98 -1.89 -5.24 10.35
N HIS A 99 -0.83 -4.46 10.52
CA HIS A 99 -0.78 -3.36 11.49
C HIS A 99 -1.27 -2.07 10.84
N ILE A 100 -2.49 -1.66 11.18
CA ILE A 100 -3.18 -0.49 10.64
C ILE A 100 -3.16 0.59 11.74
N ILE A 101 -2.34 1.64 11.58
CA ILE A 101 -2.10 2.62 12.63
C ILE A 101 -2.24 4.08 12.17
N ASN A 102 -2.87 4.93 12.97
CA ASN A 102 -2.96 6.39 12.75
C ASN A 102 -3.49 6.81 11.37
N ASN A 103 -4.42 6.06 10.78
CA ASN A 103 -5.06 6.42 9.53
C ASN A 103 -6.35 7.23 9.76
N ASP A 104 -6.64 8.17 8.87
CA ASP A 104 -7.82 9.04 8.88
C ASP A 104 -8.90 8.48 7.92
N TYR A 105 -10.00 7.97 8.47
CA TYR A 105 -11.20 7.52 7.75
C TYR A 105 -12.35 8.54 7.83
N SER A 106 -12.04 9.82 8.00
CA SER A 106 -13.04 10.87 8.22
C SER A 106 -14.00 11.10 7.05
N ASN A 107 -13.57 10.76 5.83
CA ASN A 107 -14.37 10.95 4.62
C ASN A 107 -15.45 9.86 4.43
N GLY A 108 -15.46 8.84 5.28
CA GLY A 108 -16.41 7.74 5.27
C GLY A 108 -16.10 6.65 4.23
N TRP A 109 -16.88 5.58 4.27
CA TRP A 109 -16.76 4.40 3.43
C TRP A 109 -18.14 3.90 2.96
N ILE A 110 -18.15 3.05 1.93
CA ILE A 110 -19.36 2.58 1.25
C ILE A 110 -19.84 1.22 1.78
N LYS A 111 -18.98 0.40 2.40
CA LYS A 111 -19.40 -0.85 3.05
C LYS A 111 -18.76 -1.04 4.43
N TYR A 112 -17.43 -1.14 4.45
CA TYR A 112 -16.61 -1.29 5.66
C TYR A 112 -15.29 -0.53 5.47
N ALA A 113 -14.66 -0.11 6.58
CA ALA A 113 -13.41 0.64 6.54
C ALA A 113 -12.19 -0.28 6.33
N ILE A 114 -12.22 -1.46 6.94
CA ILE A 114 -11.17 -2.47 6.97
C ILE A 114 -11.81 -3.83 6.72
N SER A 115 -11.19 -4.69 5.92
CA SER A 115 -11.64 -6.07 5.79
C SER A 115 -10.52 -7.06 5.56
N GLY A 116 -10.82 -8.32 5.82
CA GLY A 116 -9.95 -9.43 5.46
C GLY A 116 -10.63 -10.78 5.52
N SER A 117 -9.87 -11.82 5.20
CA SER A 117 -10.33 -13.20 5.18
C SER A 117 -9.19 -14.14 5.58
N GLU A 118 -9.49 -15.45 5.62
CA GLU A 118 -8.47 -16.50 5.61
C GLU A 118 -7.43 -16.37 6.76
N GLY A 119 -7.90 -16.20 8.00
CA GLY A 119 -7.01 -16.18 9.17
C GLY A 119 -6.13 -14.94 9.31
N LEU A 120 -6.44 -13.85 8.61
CA LEU A 120 -5.77 -12.55 8.78
C LEU A 120 -5.82 -12.08 10.24
N THR A 121 -4.68 -11.61 10.75
CA THR A 121 -4.59 -10.86 12.01
C THR A 121 -4.60 -9.36 11.73
N ILE A 122 -5.54 -8.61 12.32
CA ILE A 122 -5.63 -7.15 12.20
C ILE A 122 -5.27 -6.53 13.54
N LEU A 123 -4.21 -5.71 13.55
CA LEU A 123 -3.84 -4.85 14.67
C LEU A 123 -4.20 -3.42 14.29
N SER A 124 -5.25 -2.85 14.90
CA SER A 124 -5.75 -1.51 14.55
C SER A 124 -5.58 -0.55 15.73
N GLU A 125 -4.71 0.46 15.59
CA GLU A 125 -4.35 1.39 16.66
C GLU A 125 -4.43 2.86 16.21
N GLY A 126 -4.92 3.76 17.07
CA GLY A 126 -4.90 5.21 16.81
C GLY A 126 -5.61 5.72 15.54
N ASN A 127 -6.36 4.86 14.84
CA ASN A 127 -7.09 5.24 13.63
C ASN A 127 -8.30 6.13 13.97
N TYR A 128 -8.57 7.12 13.13
CA TYR A 128 -9.75 7.99 13.28
C TYR A 128 -10.88 7.56 12.34
N PHE A 129 -11.97 7.04 12.90
CA PHE A 129 -13.12 6.56 12.14
C PHE A 129 -14.32 7.50 12.24
N LYS A 130 -14.74 8.11 11.12
CA LYS A 130 -15.97 8.91 11.04
C LYS A 130 -16.98 8.26 10.07
N PRO A 131 -17.84 7.35 10.57
CA PRO A 131 -18.77 6.64 9.69
C PRO A 131 -19.92 7.54 9.23
N LYS A 132 -20.22 7.50 7.93
CA LYS A 132 -21.40 8.16 7.33
C LYS A 132 -22.62 7.22 7.40
N LYS A 133 -22.97 6.59 6.28
CA LYS A 133 -24.14 5.69 6.14
C LYS A 133 -23.90 4.32 6.75
N PHE A 134 -22.74 3.72 6.50
CA PHE A 134 -22.35 2.42 7.05
C PHE A 134 -21.46 2.61 8.28
N LYS A 135 -21.74 1.83 9.34
CA LYS A 135 -21.08 1.95 10.65
C LYS A 135 -20.06 0.85 10.91
N GLU A 136 -20.16 -0.27 10.20
CA GLU A 136 -19.24 -1.40 10.32
C GLU A 136 -17.83 -0.96 9.92
N ILE A 137 -16.88 -1.09 10.84
CA ILE A 137 -15.47 -0.75 10.63
C ILE A 137 -14.74 -1.95 10.03
N THR A 138 -14.85 -3.11 10.68
CA THR A 138 -14.16 -4.35 10.28
C THR A 138 -15.14 -5.39 9.79
N ARG A 139 -14.85 -6.01 8.65
CA ARG A 139 -15.58 -7.20 8.16
C ARG A 139 -14.63 -8.36 7.88
N HIS A 140 -14.95 -9.53 8.45
CA HIS A 140 -14.30 -10.79 8.12
C HIS A 140 -15.10 -11.54 7.06
N PHE A 141 -14.44 -12.02 6.01
CA PHE A 141 -15.03 -12.88 4.99
C PHE A 141 -14.61 -14.34 5.24
N ASN A 142 -15.60 -15.22 5.34
CA ASN A 142 -15.38 -16.66 5.30
C ASN A 142 -15.58 -17.11 3.86
N ASP A 143 -14.50 -17.38 3.13
CA ASP A 143 -14.56 -18.03 1.81
C ASP A 143 -14.85 -19.54 2.04
N LYS A 144 -16.02 -19.85 2.58
CA LYS A 144 -16.60 -21.21 2.56
C LYS A 144 -17.83 -21.18 1.66
N ASN A 145 -17.60 -21.31 0.36
CA ASN A 145 -18.53 -21.82 -0.66
C ASN A 145 -17.73 -22.21 -1.90
#